data_AF-M7C2G3-F1
#
_entry.id   AF-M7C2G3-F1
#
_cell.length_a   1.000
_cell.length_b   1.000
_cell.length_c   1.000
_cell.angle_alpha   90.00
_cell.angle_beta   90.00
_cell.angle_gamma   90.00
#
_symmetry.space_group_name_H-M   'P 1'
#
loop_
_entity.id
_entity.type
_entity.pdbx_description
1 polymer ?
#
loop_
_entity_poly.entity_id
_entity_poly.type
_entity_poly.pdbx_seq_one_letter_code
_entity_poly.pdbx_strand_id
1 'polypeptide(L)'
;MLPFQITNYQAVMVKYNFTNCNKLTAFNEHLPHDCWEQFQSIVAEGQLLARMVLQPSLDAGDTAARSIPMAGIMRRTCRLQHSGFPREVQNTVEDFPFDGHKFFSETVNDSLHTFQDSTATLCSLGIYMPMSKKHFNRSQTVQRSHPAQFLGCQRPTQPPPQKETQVSEEKGCSTALRDHPSSEEQF
;
A
#
# COMPACT_ATOMS: atom_id res chain seq x y z
N MET A 1 3.07 -8.24 -1.70
CA MET A 1 1.81 -8.53 -2.43
C MET A 1 0.58 -8.39 -1.56
N LEU A 2 0.51 -9.00 -0.36
CA LEU A 2 -0.67 -8.90 0.52
C LEU A 2 -1.14 -7.46 0.85
N PRO A 3 -0.26 -6.49 1.18
CA PRO A 3 -0.70 -5.11 1.45
C PRO A 3 -1.36 -4.42 0.25
N PHE A 4 -0.92 -4.75 -0.97
CA PHE A 4 -1.51 -4.23 -2.20
C PHE A 4 -2.93 -4.77 -2.43
N GLN A 5 -3.16 -6.05 -2.15
CA GLN A 5 -4.50 -6.65 -2.27
C GLN A 5 -5.48 -6.04 -1.26
N ILE A 6 -5.04 -5.86 -0.01
CA ILE A 6 -5.85 -5.26 1.06
C ILE A 6 -6.21 -3.82 0.71
N THR A 7 -5.24 -3.02 0.27
CA THR A 7 -5.47 -1.61 -0.11
C THR A 7 -6.38 -1.48 -1.33
N ASN A 8 -6.21 -2.35 -2.34
CA ASN A 8 -7.09 -2.37 -3.50
C ASN A 8 -8.56 -2.68 -3.11
N TYR A 9 -8.76 -3.69 -2.27
CA TYR A 9 -10.10 -4.02 -1.75
C TYR A 9 -10.71 -2.85 -0.95
N GLN A 10 -9.93 -2.23 -0.06
CA GLN A 10 -10.36 -1.06 0.70
C GLN A 10 -10.75 0.12 -0.21
N ALA A 11 -9.96 0.42 -1.25
CA ALA A 11 -10.26 1.48 -2.20
C ALA A 11 -11.60 1.23 -2.93
N VAL A 12 -11.87 -0.01 -3.34
CA VAL A 12 -13.15 -0.39 -3.96
C VAL A 12 -14.32 -0.19 -2.99
N MET A 13 -14.19 -0.66 -1.74
CA MET A 13 -15.23 -0.51 -0.72
C MET A 13 -15.52 0.96 -0.40
N VAL A 14 -14.47 1.78 -0.26
CA VAL A 14 -14.62 3.21 0.02
C VAL A 14 -15.29 3.94 -1.14
N LYS A 15 -14.91 3.63 -2.39
CA LYS A 15 -15.56 4.19 -3.58
C LYS A 15 -17.05 3.84 -3.62
N TYR A 16 -17.40 2.60 -3.29
CA TYR A 16 -18.79 2.16 -3.21
C TYR A 16 -19.57 2.91 -2.12
N ASN A 17 -19.02 2.99 -0.90
CA ASN A 17 -19.64 3.72 0.21
C ASN A 17 -19.83 5.20 -0.12
N PHE A 18 -18.82 5.86 -0.69
CA PHE A 18 -18.93 7.25 -1.14
C PHE A 18 -20.04 7.44 -2.19
N THR A 19 -20.12 6.53 -3.17
CA THR A 19 -21.17 6.56 -4.19
C THR A 19 -22.55 6.38 -3.56
N ASN A 20 -22.69 5.50 -2.56
CA ASN A 20 -23.95 5.30 -1.84
C ASN A 20 -24.34 6.52 -1.02
N CYS A 21 -23.40 7.16 -0.32
CA CYS A 21 -23.66 8.43 0.38
C CYS A 21 -24.15 9.52 -0.59
N ASN A 22 -23.58 9.59 -1.80
CA ASN A 22 -24.06 10.52 -2.82
C ASN A 22 -25.44 10.15 -3.40
N LYS A 23 -25.83 8.87 -3.38
CA LYS A 23 -27.21 8.50 -3.71
C LYS A 23 -28.17 8.85 -2.59
N LEU A 24 -27.73 8.76 -1.34
CA LEU A 24 -28.52 9.17 -0.18
C LEU A 24 -28.91 10.65 -0.25
N THR A 25 -28.04 11.52 -0.77
CA THR A 25 -28.39 12.94 -0.96
C THR A 25 -29.52 13.18 -1.96
N ALA A 26 -29.91 12.20 -2.80
CA ALA A 26 -31.09 12.34 -3.66
C ALA A 26 -32.40 12.13 -2.90
N PHE A 27 -32.37 11.46 -1.73
CA PHE A 27 -33.56 11.25 -0.89
C PHE A 27 -33.98 12.47 -0.10
N ASN A 28 -33.07 13.44 0.00
CA ASN A 28 -33.32 14.79 0.50
C ASN A 28 -34.72 15.30 0.14
N GLU A 29 -35.06 15.34 -1.16
CA GLU A 29 -36.32 15.91 -1.66
C GLU A 29 -37.59 15.22 -1.13
N HIS A 30 -37.45 14.01 -0.57
CA HIS A 30 -38.55 13.17 -0.12
C HIS A 30 -38.66 13.11 1.42
N LEU A 31 -37.71 13.70 2.14
CA LEU A 31 -37.68 13.66 3.61
C LEU A 31 -38.49 14.80 4.21
N PRO A 32 -39.22 14.55 5.33
CA PRO A 32 -39.81 15.61 6.14
C PRO A 32 -38.76 16.65 6.56
N HIS A 33 -39.15 17.91 6.61
CA HIS A 33 -38.23 19.01 6.93
C HIS A 33 -37.58 18.83 8.32
N ASP A 34 -38.34 18.30 9.28
CA ASP A 34 -37.94 18.15 10.67
C ASP A 34 -36.77 17.17 10.88
N CYS A 35 -36.55 16.22 9.97
CA CYS A 35 -35.45 15.26 10.05
C CYS A 35 -34.29 15.54 9.09
N TRP A 36 -34.40 16.61 8.30
CA TRP A 36 -33.43 16.96 7.27
C TRP A 36 -32.02 17.19 7.82
N GLU A 37 -31.90 18.00 8.87
CA GLU A 37 -30.59 18.33 9.46
C GLU A 37 -29.89 17.09 10.01
N GLN A 38 -30.63 16.20 10.69
CA GLN A 38 -30.11 14.95 11.20
C GLN A 38 -29.64 14.03 10.06
N PHE A 39 -30.42 13.95 8.98
CA PHE A 39 -30.04 13.18 7.80
C PHE A 39 -28.76 13.73 7.13
N GLN A 40 -28.68 15.05 6.93
CA GLN A 40 -27.46 15.69 6.40
C GLN A 40 -26.25 15.41 7.27
N SER A 41 -26.39 15.48 8.59
CA SER A 41 -25.32 15.17 9.54
C SER A 41 -24.81 13.74 9.35
N ILE A 42 -25.71 12.76 9.23
CA ILE A 42 -25.35 11.35 9.02
C ILE A 42 -24.64 11.15 7.68
N VAL A 43 -25.14 11.78 6.60
CA VAL A 43 -24.51 11.69 5.28
C VAL A 43 -23.12 12.31 5.29
N ALA A 44 -22.96 13.48 5.92
CA ALA A 44 -21.69 14.17 6.06
C ALA A 44 -20.69 13.35 6.87
N GLU A 45 -21.12 12.74 7.98
CA GLU A 45 -20.30 11.83 8.78
C GLU A 45 -19.86 10.60 7.97
N GLY A 46 -20.79 9.98 7.23
CA GLY A 46 -20.49 8.85 6.35
C GLY A 46 -19.45 9.19 5.26
N GLN A 47 -19.58 10.36 4.64
CA GLN A 47 -18.60 10.85 3.67
C GLN A 47 -17.22 11.12 4.32
N LEU A 48 -17.21 11.69 5.53
CA LEU A 48 -15.98 11.95 6.27
C LEU A 48 -15.26 10.65 6.64
N LEU A 49 -15.98 9.65 7.17
CA LEU A 49 -15.45 8.33 7.48
C LEU A 49 -14.89 7.65 6.23
N ALA A 50 -15.62 7.70 5.11
CA ALA A 50 -15.14 7.15 3.83
C ALA A 50 -13.81 7.80 3.40
N ARG A 51 -13.69 9.13 3.46
CA ARG A 51 -12.44 9.84 3.13
C ARG A 51 -11.30 9.49 4.08
N MET A 52 -11.58 9.40 5.37
CA MET A 52 -10.58 9.09 6.40
C MET A 52 -10.00 7.67 6.22
N VAL A 53 -10.80 6.73 5.72
CA VAL A 53 -10.31 5.38 5.36
C VAL A 53 -9.61 5.36 4.00
N LEU A 54 -10.03 6.22 3.05
CA LEU A 54 -9.40 6.27 1.71
C LEU A 54 -7.95 6.73 1.77
N GLN A 55 -7.67 7.78 2.54
CA GLN A 55 -6.38 8.46 2.52
C GLN A 55 -5.23 7.50 2.91
N PRO A 56 -5.31 6.73 4.01
CA PRO A 56 -4.28 5.74 4.34
C PRO A 56 -4.12 4.65 3.29
N SER A 57 -5.21 4.23 2.62
CA SER A 57 -5.14 3.21 1.56
C SER A 57 -4.42 3.75 0.32
N LEU A 58 -4.62 5.02 -0.04
CA LEU A 58 -3.89 5.68 -1.14
C LEU A 58 -2.40 5.83 -0.80
N ASP A 59 -2.08 6.31 0.39
CA ASP A 59 -0.69 6.48 0.85
C ASP A 59 0.05 5.13 0.91
N ALA A 60 -0.63 4.08 1.38
CA ALA A 60 -0.09 2.72 1.38
C ALA A 60 0.10 2.16 -0.04
N GLY A 61 -0.83 2.48 -0.95
CA GLY A 61 -0.73 2.13 -2.37
C GLY A 61 0.47 2.81 -3.04
N ASP A 62 0.67 4.11 -2.83
CA ASP A 62 1.84 4.86 -3.33
C ASP A 62 3.14 4.30 -2.74
N THR A 63 3.18 4.05 -1.43
CA THR A 63 4.33 3.46 -0.76
C THR A 63 4.67 2.08 -1.36
N ALA A 64 3.67 1.24 -1.61
CA ALA A 64 3.85 -0.05 -2.24
C ALA A 64 4.36 0.10 -3.68
N ALA A 65 3.80 1.02 -4.47
CA ALA A 65 4.24 1.30 -5.83
C ALA A 65 5.71 1.75 -5.87
N ARG A 66 6.11 2.65 -4.96
CA ARG A 66 7.50 3.13 -4.84
C ARG A 66 8.48 2.05 -4.37
N SER A 67 8.01 1.04 -3.64
CA SER A 67 8.84 -0.10 -3.22
C SER A 67 9.22 -1.03 -4.37
N ILE A 68 8.44 -1.07 -5.46
CA ILE A 68 8.69 -1.97 -6.61
C ILE A 68 9.98 -1.57 -7.36
N PRO A 69 10.18 -0.29 -7.75
CA PRO A 69 11.46 0.15 -8.32
C PRO A 69 12.64 -0.10 -7.37
N MET A 70 12.48 0.18 -6.07
CA MET A 70 13.53 -0.07 -5.08
C MET A 70 13.94 -1.56 -5.04
N ALA A 71 12.98 -2.48 -5.04
CA ALA A 71 13.27 -3.91 -5.10
C ALA A 71 13.95 -4.31 -6.42
N GLY A 72 13.56 -3.69 -7.54
CA GLY A 72 14.22 -3.84 -8.83
C GLY A 72 15.67 -3.38 -8.81
N ILE A 73 15.93 -2.19 -8.26
CA ILE A 73 17.27 -1.63 -8.05
C ILE A 73 18.10 -2.54 -7.15
N MET A 74 17.60 -2.94 -5.97
CA MET A 74 18.32 -3.84 -5.06
C MET A 74 18.65 -5.19 -5.71
N ARG A 75 17.73 -5.77 -6.47
CA ARG A 75 17.98 -7.03 -7.19
C ARG A 75 19.04 -6.83 -8.27
N ARG A 76 19.00 -5.70 -8.99
CA ARG A 76 19.99 -5.34 -10.02
C ARG A 76 21.37 -5.13 -9.41
N THR A 77 21.49 -4.33 -8.37
CA THR A 77 22.78 -4.05 -7.70
C THR A 77 23.37 -5.31 -7.11
N CYS A 78 22.58 -6.15 -6.44
CA CYS A 78 23.02 -7.47 -6.01
C CYS A 78 23.53 -8.30 -7.21
N ARG A 79 22.79 -8.38 -8.31
CA ARG A 79 23.22 -9.17 -9.47
C ARG A 79 24.50 -8.63 -10.13
N LEU A 80 24.65 -7.31 -10.23
CA LEU A 80 25.85 -6.65 -10.74
C LEU A 80 27.05 -6.89 -9.82
N GLN A 81 26.89 -6.77 -8.51
CA GLN A 81 27.98 -7.04 -7.56
C GLN A 81 28.50 -8.48 -7.66
N HIS A 82 27.62 -9.44 -7.93
CA HIS A 82 28.00 -10.85 -8.06
C HIS A 82 28.50 -11.23 -9.47
N SER A 83 28.42 -10.32 -10.45
CA SER A 83 28.85 -10.58 -11.83
C SER A 83 30.36 -10.50 -12.04
N GLY A 84 31.10 -9.88 -11.12
CA GLY A 84 32.54 -9.67 -11.23
C GLY A 84 32.95 -8.55 -12.19
N PHE A 85 32.01 -7.72 -12.66
CA PHE A 85 32.34 -6.61 -13.55
C PHE A 85 33.19 -5.53 -12.88
N PRO A 86 34.06 -4.83 -13.63
CA PRO A 86 34.72 -3.60 -13.17
C PRO A 86 33.69 -2.56 -12.73
N ARG A 87 34.05 -1.72 -11.75
CA ARG A 87 33.14 -0.74 -11.14
C ARG A 87 32.62 0.28 -12.16
N GLU A 88 33.42 0.62 -13.14
CA GLU A 88 33.07 1.55 -14.23
C GLU A 88 31.88 1.00 -15.03
N VAL A 89 31.91 -0.30 -15.36
CA VAL A 89 30.83 -0.98 -16.08
C VAL A 89 29.59 -1.10 -15.19
N GLN A 90 29.76 -1.43 -13.90
CA GLN A 90 28.63 -1.50 -12.97
C GLN A 90 27.88 -0.16 -12.86
N ASN A 91 28.61 0.96 -12.75
CA ASN A 91 28.02 2.29 -12.64
C ASN A 91 27.23 2.66 -13.90
N THR A 92 27.81 2.46 -15.09
CA THR A 92 27.10 2.73 -16.35
C THR A 92 25.84 1.89 -16.49
N VAL A 93 25.87 0.64 -16.01
CA VAL A 93 24.69 -0.21 -16.04
C VAL A 93 23.67 0.24 -15.00
N GLU A 94 24.05 0.65 -13.79
CA GLU A 94 23.12 1.05 -12.73
C GLU A 94 22.28 2.28 -13.09
N ASP A 95 22.86 3.24 -13.82
CA ASP A 95 22.24 4.51 -14.22
C ASP A 95 21.15 4.39 -15.32
N PHE A 96 20.98 3.22 -15.94
CA PHE A 96 19.94 3.07 -16.96
C PHE A 96 18.52 3.04 -16.36
N PRO A 97 17.57 3.81 -16.94
CA PRO A 97 16.19 3.83 -16.49
C PRO A 97 15.49 2.48 -16.67
N PHE A 98 14.53 2.20 -15.81
CA PHE A 98 13.72 0.97 -15.85
C PHE A 98 12.55 1.15 -16.81
N ASP A 99 12.36 0.24 -17.75
CA ASP A 99 11.30 0.31 -18.77
C ASP A 99 9.96 -0.30 -18.29
N GLY A 100 9.80 -0.53 -16.99
CA GLY A 100 8.59 -1.08 -16.36
C GLY A 100 8.25 -2.55 -16.68
N HIS A 101 8.39 -2.96 -17.94
CA HIS A 101 8.04 -4.30 -18.44
C HIS A 101 9.24 -5.24 -18.61
N LYS A 102 10.44 -4.68 -18.80
CA LYS A 102 11.72 -5.41 -18.90
C LYS A 102 12.74 -4.79 -17.94
N PHE A 103 13.62 -5.61 -17.36
CA PHE A 103 14.69 -5.15 -16.45
C PHE A 103 15.71 -4.23 -17.14
N PHE A 104 15.76 -4.28 -18.47
CA PHE A 104 16.61 -3.50 -19.35
C PHE A 104 15.81 -3.12 -20.60
N SER A 105 16.12 -1.97 -21.20
CA SER A 105 15.66 -1.69 -22.55
C SER A 105 16.24 -2.71 -23.53
N GLU A 106 15.59 -2.89 -24.68
CA GLU A 106 16.03 -3.82 -25.73
C GLU A 106 17.50 -3.56 -26.12
N THR A 107 17.88 -2.29 -26.21
CA THR A 107 19.24 -1.82 -26.50
C THR A 107 20.29 -2.29 -25.49
N VAL A 108 19.96 -2.28 -24.19
CA VAL A 108 20.90 -2.72 -23.14
C VAL A 108 20.98 -4.25 -23.12
N ASN A 109 19.89 -4.94 -23.43
CA ASN A 109 19.87 -6.40 -23.54
C ASN A 109 20.77 -6.86 -24.70
N ASP A 110 20.68 -6.22 -25.86
CA ASP A 110 21.52 -6.52 -27.02
C ASP A 110 23.00 -6.27 -26.72
N SER A 111 23.31 -5.19 -25.98
CA SER A 111 24.68 -4.90 -25.53
C SER A 111 25.21 -5.97 -24.55
N LEU A 112 24.36 -6.47 -23.66
CA LEU A 112 24.70 -7.56 -22.72
C LEU A 112 24.96 -8.88 -23.44
N HIS A 113 24.17 -9.20 -24.46
CA HIS A 113 24.38 -10.38 -25.31
C HIS A 113 25.68 -10.27 -26.12
N THR A 114 25.90 -9.13 -26.78
CA THR A 114 27.14 -8.85 -27.50
C THR A 114 28.36 -8.95 -26.58
N PHE A 115 28.22 -8.47 -25.34
CA PHE A 115 29.27 -8.59 -24.33
C PHE A 115 29.51 -10.04 -23.91
N GLN A 116 28.47 -10.85 -23.70
CA GLN A 116 28.61 -12.29 -23.43
C GLN A 116 29.34 -13.00 -24.56
N ASP A 117 29.02 -12.70 -25.82
CA ASP A 117 29.67 -13.31 -26.98
C ASP A 117 31.14 -12.91 -27.10
N SER A 118 31.46 -11.65 -26.79
CA SER A 118 32.83 -11.17 -26.71
C SER A 118 33.62 -11.89 -25.61
N THR A 119 32.98 -12.13 -24.47
CA THR A 119 33.58 -12.87 -23.35
C THR A 119 33.82 -14.33 -23.73
N ALA A 120 32.84 -14.98 -24.37
CA ALA A 120 32.97 -16.34 -24.87
C ALA A 120 34.12 -16.45 -25.87
N THR A 121 34.25 -15.48 -26.77
CA THR A 121 35.35 -15.39 -27.75
C THR A 121 36.70 -15.23 -27.05
N LEU A 122 36.81 -14.33 -26.07
CA LEU A 122 38.03 -14.15 -25.28
C LEU A 122 38.41 -15.40 -24.47
N CYS A 123 37.42 -16.14 -23.97
CA CYS A 123 37.62 -17.45 -23.34
C CYS A 123 38.17 -18.48 -24.34
N SER A 124 37.59 -18.57 -25.56
CA SER A 124 38.05 -19.48 -26.61
C SER A 124 39.45 -19.15 -27.10
N LEU A 125 39.84 -17.88 -27.09
CA LEU A 125 41.19 -17.43 -27.43
C LEU A 125 42.21 -17.63 -26.28
N GLY A 126 41.77 -18.05 -25.09
CA GLY A 126 42.62 -18.23 -23.92
C GLY A 126 43.16 -16.93 -23.30
N ILE A 127 42.70 -15.78 -23.80
CA ILE A 127 43.13 -14.44 -23.34
C ILE A 127 42.46 -14.08 -22.02
N TYR A 128 41.22 -14.53 -21.85
CA TYR A 128 40.45 -14.36 -20.62
C TYR A 128 40.17 -15.74 -20.03
N MET A 129 40.85 -16.08 -18.93
CA MET A 129 40.39 -17.18 -18.10
C MET A 129 39.33 -16.60 -17.16
N PRO A 130 38.04 -16.96 -17.31
CA PRO A 130 37.04 -16.56 -16.33
C PRO A 130 37.57 -17.08 -15.00
N MET A 131 37.71 -16.20 -14.00
CA MET A 131 38.21 -16.60 -12.68
C MET A 131 37.49 -17.88 -12.31
N SER A 132 38.23 -18.99 -12.32
CA SER A 132 37.69 -20.28 -11.97
C SER A 132 37.07 -20.04 -10.61
N LYS A 133 35.75 -20.19 -10.52
CA LYS A 133 35.03 -20.07 -9.26
C LYS A 133 35.75 -21.02 -8.34
N LYS A 134 36.66 -20.51 -7.50
CA LYS A 134 37.32 -21.31 -6.48
C LYS A 134 36.14 -21.93 -5.78
N HIS A 135 36.01 -23.25 -5.93
CA HIS A 135 34.95 -24.02 -5.32
C HIS A 135 34.98 -23.61 -3.85
N PHE A 136 34.08 -22.72 -3.45
CA PHE A 136 33.89 -22.34 -2.08
C PHE A 136 33.11 -23.50 -1.48
N ASN A 137 33.78 -24.66 -1.41
CA ASN A 137 33.47 -25.73 -0.49
C ASN A 137 33.78 -25.19 0.91
N ARG A 138 33.01 -24.21 1.34
CA ARG A 138 32.87 -23.91 2.75
C ARG A 138 31.45 -24.29 3.09
N SER A 139 31.33 -25.55 3.48
CA SER A 139 30.30 -26.02 4.38
C SER A 139 30.18 -25.00 5.52
N GLN A 140 29.30 -24.01 5.38
CA GLN A 140 28.75 -23.30 6.52
C GLN A 140 27.61 -24.15 7.05
N THR A 141 27.98 -25.27 7.67
CA THR A 141 27.26 -25.76 8.83
C THR A 141 27.51 -24.75 9.95
N VAL A 142 26.73 -23.67 9.95
CA VAL A 142 26.46 -22.93 11.18
C VAL A 142 25.00 -23.21 11.50
N GLN A 143 24.79 -24.30 12.22
CA GLN A 143 23.71 -24.32 13.19
C GLN A 143 24.00 -23.21 14.20
N ARG A 144 23.35 -22.07 14.02
CA ARG A 144 23.02 -21.19 15.14
C ARG A 144 21.58 -20.77 14.97
N SER A 145 20.72 -21.65 15.47
CA SER A 145 19.48 -21.28 16.10
C SER A 145 19.74 -20.16 17.11
N HIS A 146 19.67 -18.92 16.64
CA HIS A 146 19.31 -17.79 17.49
C HIS A 146 17.95 -17.31 17.00
N PRO A 147 16.92 -17.29 17.85
CA PRO A 147 15.73 -16.53 17.52
C PRO A 147 16.18 -15.07 17.42
N ALA A 148 16.13 -14.53 16.21
CA ALA A 148 16.07 -13.08 16.06
C ALA A 148 14.79 -12.65 16.77
N GLN A 149 14.94 -12.26 18.04
CA GLN A 149 14.02 -11.33 18.64
C GLN A 149 14.05 -10.11 17.73
N PHE A 150 13.02 -10.00 16.88
CA PHE A 150 12.63 -8.72 16.35
C PHE A 150 12.39 -7.84 17.57
N LEU A 151 13.41 -7.08 17.98
CA LEU A 151 13.15 -5.79 18.59
C LEU A 151 12.37 -5.04 17.52
N GLY A 152 11.05 -5.03 17.70
CA GLY A 152 10.20 -4.16 16.96
C GLY A 152 10.81 -2.77 17.02
N CYS A 153 10.79 -2.08 15.88
CA CYS A 153 10.65 -0.63 15.93
C CYS A 153 9.35 -0.35 16.67
N GLN A 154 9.40 -0.36 18.01
CA GLN A 154 8.41 0.29 18.83
C GLN A 154 8.57 1.76 18.50
N ARG A 155 7.72 2.24 17.58
CA ARG A 155 7.37 3.66 17.58
C ARG A 155 7.01 3.99 19.03
N PRO A 156 7.55 5.07 19.61
CA PRO A 156 7.01 5.61 20.84
C PRO A 156 5.52 5.86 20.57
N THR A 157 4.66 5.02 21.15
CA THR A 157 3.23 5.28 21.17
C THR A 157 3.09 6.52 22.04
N GLN A 158 2.99 7.68 21.41
CA GLN A 158 2.49 8.86 22.10
C GLN A 158 1.12 8.45 22.68
N PRO A 159 0.89 8.61 24.00
CA PRO A 159 -0.44 8.45 24.54
C PRO A 159 -1.36 9.42 23.77
N PRO A 160 -2.53 8.95 23.31
CA PRO A 160 -3.48 9.85 22.67
C PRO A 160 -3.80 10.98 23.65
N PRO A 161 -3.96 12.24 23.18
CA PRO A 161 -4.44 13.31 24.03
C PRO A 161 -5.77 12.86 24.63
N GLN A 162 -5.84 12.84 25.95
CA GLN A 162 -7.07 12.64 26.70
C GLN A 162 -8.03 13.74 26.26
N LYS A 163 -8.92 13.42 25.32
CA LYS A 163 -10.13 14.21 25.13
C LYS A 163 -10.99 13.88 26.33
N GLU A 164 -11.06 14.84 27.27
CA GLU A 164 -12.18 14.92 28.19
C GLU A 164 -13.46 14.88 27.36
N THR A 165 -14.09 13.71 27.33
CA THR A 165 -15.48 13.58 26.92
C THR A 165 -16.29 14.29 27.98
N GLN A 166 -16.53 15.59 27.77
CA GLN A 166 -17.69 16.24 28.36
C GLN A 166 -18.91 15.50 27.83
N VAL A 167 -19.48 14.66 28.70
CA VAL A 167 -20.83 14.14 28.56
C VAL A 167 -21.75 15.36 28.63
N SER A 168 -22.04 15.96 27.48
CA SER A 168 -23.18 16.85 27.36
C SER A 168 -24.42 15.97 27.44
N GLU A 169 -25.19 16.18 28.51
CA GLU A 169 -26.53 15.63 28.72
C GLU A 169 -27.34 15.71 27.42
N GLU A 170 -27.64 14.52 26.89
CA GLU A 170 -28.63 14.31 25.86
C GLU A 170 -29.98 14.73 26.44
N LYS A 171 -30.43 15.95 26.14
CA LYS A 171 -31.82 16.36 26.34
C LYS A 171 -32.67 15.47 25.45
N GLY A 172 -33.21 14.41 26.06
CA GLY A 172 -34.17 13.52 25.45
C GLY A 172 -35.31 14.31 24.81
N CYS A 173 -35.41 14.20 23.48
CA CYS A 173 -36.62 14.53 22.76
C CYS A 173 -37.67 13.48 23.15
N SER A 174 -38.42 13.79 24.22
CA SER A 174 -39.54 13.00 24.70
C SER A 174 -40.67 13.09 23.68
N THR A 175 -40.76 12.07 22.81
CA THR A 175 -41.90 11.89 21.92
C THR A 175 -43.09 11.48 22.76
N ALA A 176 -43.90 12.47 23.15
CA ALA A 176 -45.18 12.25 23.79
C ALA A 176 -46.11 11.48 22.84
N LEU A 177 -46.27 10.19 23.11
CA LEU A 177 -47.35 9.36 22.60
C LEU A 177 -48.68 9.97 23.10
N ARG A 178 -49.37 10.71 22.24
CA ARG A 178 -50.74 11.15 22.53
C ARG A 178 -51.67 9.96 22.32
N ASP A 179 -52.12 9.40 23.44
CA ASP A 179 -53.30 8.55 23.49
C ASP A 179 -54.52 9.35 22.99
N HIS A 180 -55.16 8.83 21.94
CA HIS A 180 -56.46 9.30 21.46
C HIS A 180 -57.55 8.58 22.27
N PRO A 181 -58.38 9.28 23.06
CA PRO A 181 -59.61 8.68 23.57
C PRO A 181 -60.62 8.58 22.43
N SER A 182 -61.02 7.35 22.14
CA SER A 182 -62.20 7.02 21.35
C SER A 182 -63.43 7.50 22.11
N SER A 183 -63.98 8.63 21.72
CA SER A 183 -65.31 9.06 22.16
C SER A 183 -66.37 8.20 21.46
N GLU A 184 -66.87 7.22 22.18
CA GLU A 184 -68.26 6.79 22.06
C GLU A 184 -69.15 7.98 22.46
N GLU A 185 -69.97 8.47 21.53
CA GLU A 185 -71.23 9.13 21.90
C GLU A 185 -72.36 8.51 21.09
N GLN A 186 -73.24 7.87 21.84
CA GLN A 186 -74.54 7.34 21.46
C GLN A 186 -75.48 8.53 21.24
N PHE A 187 -76.16 8.59 20.10
CA PHE A 187 -77.57 8.98 19.96
C PHE A 187 -78.15 8.34 18.69
#